data_AF-A0A8J7HZE7-F1
#
_entry.id   AF-A0A8J7HZE7-F1
#
_cell.length_a   1.000
_cell.length_b   1.000
_cell.length_c   1.000
_cell.angle_alpha   90.00
_cell.angle_beta   90.00
_cell.angle_gamma   90.00
#
_symmetry.space_group_name_H-M   'P 1'
#
loop_
_entity.id
_entity.type
_entity.pdbx_description
1 polymer ?
#
loop_
_entity_poly.entity_id
_entity_poly.type
_entity_poly.pdbx_seq_one_letter_code
_entity_poly.pdbx_strand_id
1 'polypeptide(L)'
;MQLLKPENNKKSSILPLLAVGTFGLHIFTLILLMFHGSLLQNLSRQLTPQSLVQLVDGRAITVDPKPSFERNPETIRHFVGETMTLMLTWSQQQPPKTIWAISSQLLTNDLQPKLQAEITNLTSAAQFENININRGTEYVLVVQKISQPIAIGNGRWKVEMLANQLTFSNYDNLGTSTPFNKQILVEAVDEQAALLPDVAPLPWHFAAYRLGEARLKIYNICAITDKNCS
;
A
#
# COMPACT_ATOMS: atom_id res chain seq x y z
N MET A 1 -49.76 53.82 74.41
CA MET A 1 -48.74 52.76 74.26
C MET A 1 -49.47 51.46 73.91
N GLN A 2 -49.52 51.10 72.63
CA GLN A 2 -50.02 49.80 72.18
C GLN A 2 -48.86 49.07 71.52
N LEU A 3 -48.54 47.89 72.07
CA LEU A 3 -47.46 47.01 71.66
C LEU A 3 -47.72 46.48 70.25
N LEU A 4 -46.78 46.73 69.34
CA LEU A 4 -46.72 46.10 68.03
C LEU A 4 -46.36 44.62 68.19
N LYS A 5 -47.29 43.75 67.78
CA LYS A 5 -47.14 42.30 67.71
C LYS A 5 -46.45 41.93 66.39
N PRO A 6 -45.34 41.18 66.38
CA PRO A 6 -44.70 40.77 65.12
C PRO A 6 -45.46 39.59 64.51
N GLU A 7 -45.99 39.78 63.31
CA GLU A 7 -46.62 38.73 62.51
C GLU A 7 -45.54 37.96 61.73
N ASN A 8 -45.18 36.79 62.24
CA ASN A 8 -44.11 35.95 61.70
C ASN A 8 -44.68 34.99 60.62
N ASN A 9 -45.08 35.53 59.47
CA ASN A 9 -45.58 34.73 58.35
C ASN A 9 -44.42 34.24 57.45
N LYS A 10 -43.75 33.15 57.85
CA LYS A 10 -42.89 32.38 56.95
C LYS A 10 -43.77 31.71 55.88
N LYS A 11 -43.97 32.39 54.73
CA LYS A 11 -44.48 31.74 53.51
C LYS A 11 -43.37 30.86 52.94
N SER A 12 -43.52 29.54 52.96
CA SER A 12 -42.54 28.64 52.36
C SER A 12 -42.56 28.81 50.84
N SER A 13 -41.44 29.29 50.26
CA SER A 13 -41.30 29.39 48.80
C SER A 13 -41.02 28.01 48.21
N ILE A 14 -41.74 27.64 47.14
CA ILE A 14 -41.63 26.34 46.45
C ILE A 14 -40.47 26.33 45.44
N LEU A 15 -39.99 27.51 45.02
CA LEU A 15 -38.92 27.65 44.02
C LEU A 15 -37.63 26.85 44.34
N PRO A 16 -37.10 26.86 45.58
CA PRO A 16 -35.91 26.08 45.91
C PRO A 16 -36.13 24.57 45.80
N LEU A 17 -37.33 24.10 46.14
CA LEU A 17 -37.70 22.68 46.01
C LEU A 17 -37.68 22.25 44.54
N LEU A 18 -38.22 23.09 43.67
CA LEU A 18 -38.28 22.84 42.23
C LEU A 18 -36.87 22.89 41.60
N ALA A 19 -36.02 23.83 42.03
CA ALA A 19 -34.62 23.91 41.58
C ALA A 19 -33.78 22.69 41.98
N VAL A 20 -33.97 22.18 43.21
CA VAL A 20 -33.30 20.94 43.66
C VAL A 20 -33.81 19.74 42.87
N GLY A 21 -35.12 19.67 42.59
CA GLY A 21 -35.72 18.63 41.78
C GLY A 21 -35.19 18.60 40.34
N THR A 22 -35.11 19.75 39.67
CA THR A 22 -34.55 19.82 38.31
C THR A 22 -33.07 19.51 38.28
N PHE A 23 -32.30 19.98 39.26
CA PHE A 23 -30.87 19.65 39.38
C PHE A 23 -30.64 18.15 39.57
N GLY A 24 -31.42 17.51 40.44
CA GLY A 24 -31.38 16.06 40.62
C GLY A 24 -31.74 15.28 39.35
N LEU A 25 -32.76 15.74 38.62
CA LEU A 25 -33.13 15.16 37.32
C LEU A 25 -31.99 15.27 36.31
N HIS A 26 -31.30 16.42 36.24
CA HIS A 26 -30.15 16.61 35.34
C HIS A 26 -28.94 15.74 35.70
N ILE A 27 -28.65 15.54 36.99
CA ILE A 27 -27.61 14.60 37.42
C ILE A 27 -27.99 13.17 37.01
N PHE A 28 -29.26 12.79 37.21
CA PHE A 28 -29.74 11.47 36.82
C PHE A 28 -29.65 11.25 35.30
N THR A 29 -30.05 12.23 34.48
CA THR A 29 -29.93 12.14 33.02
C THR A 29 -28.48 12.09 32.57
N LEU A 30 -27.57 12.83 33.20
CA LEU A 30 -26.13 12.75 32.92
C LEU A 30 -25.58 11.35 33.18
N ILE A 31 -25.91 10.76 34.34
CA ILE A 31 -25.47 9.40 34.69
C ILE A 31 -26.02 8.38 33.68
N LEU A 32 -27.28 8.53 33.29
CA LEU A 32 -27.93 7.65 32.31
C LEU A 32 -27.27 7.76 30.92
N LEU A 33 -26.90 8.98 30.49
CA LEU A 33 -26.13 9.20 29.26
C LEU A 33 -24.72 8.59 29.32
N MET A 34 -24.01 8.74 30.43
CA MET A 34 -22.70 8.10 30.62
C MET A 34 -22.79 6.58 30.59
N PHE A 35 -23.83 6.01 31.19
CA PHE A 35 -24.10 4.58 31.16
C PHE A 35 -24.37 4.07 29.73
N HIS A 36 -25.22 4.75 28.97
CA HIS A 36 -25.46 4.42 27.56
C HIS A 36 -24.19 4.56 26.71
N GLY A 37 -23.40 5.61 26.93
CA GLY A 37 -22.12 5.80 26.25
C GLY A 37 -21.15 4.66 26.50
N SER A 38 -21.05 4.18 27.74
CA SER A 38 -20.23 3.01 28.11
C SER A 38 -20.69 1.73 27.41
N LEU A 39 -22.01 1.48 27.37
CA LEU A 39 -22.60 0.34 26.67
C LEU A 39 -22.29 0.37 25.16
N LEU A 40 -22.47 1.53 24.52
CA LEU A 40 -22.13 1.72 23.10
C LEU A 40 -20.64 1.53 22.83
N GLN A 41 -19.77 2.03 23.70
CA GLN A 41 -18.32 1.85 23.58
C GLN A 41 -17.93 0.37 23.66
N ASN A 42 -18.54 -0.38 24.58
CA ASN A 42 -18.29 -1.81 24.74
C ASN A 42 -18.79 -2.62 23.53
N LEU A 43 -19.99 -2.30 23.03
CA LEU A 43 -20.53 -2.88 21.80
C LEU A 43 -19.64 -2.56 20.60
N SER A 44 -19.23 -1.31 20.42
CA SER A 44 -18.35 -0.91 19.31
C SER A 44 -17.02 -1.67 19.33
N ARG A 45 -16.46 -1.95 20.51
CA ARG A 45 -15.22 -2.74 20.65
C ARG A 45 -15.43 -4.23 20.40
N GLN A 46 -16.61 -4.79 20.72
CA GLN A 46 -16.94 -6.19 20.45
C GLN A 46 -17.36 -6.42 18.99
N LEU A 47 -17.95 -5.41 18.35
CA LEU A 47 -18.53 -5.49 17.01
C LEU A 47 -17.58 -5.04 15.90
N THR A 48 -16.31 -4.68 16.16
CA THR A 48 -15.30 -4.64 15.10
C THR A 48 -15.10 -6.08 14.63
N PRO A 49 -15.81 -6.54 13.58
CA PRO A 49 -15.87 -7.94 13.27
C PRO A 49 -14.56 -8.26 12.58
N GLN A 50 -13.78 -9.14 13.19
CA GLN A 50 -12.71 -9.80 12.44
C GLN A 50 -13.40 -10.59 11.33
N SER A 51 -13.10 -10.27 10.08
CA SER A 51 -13.68 -11.01 8.97
C SER A 51 -13.01 -12.37 8.92
N LEU A 52 -13.82 -13.43 8.83
CA LEU A 52 -13.30 -14.77 8.62
C LEU A 52 -13.03 -14.92 7.12
N VAL A 53 -11.75 -15.10 6.77
CA VAL A 53 -11.34 -15.36 5.39
C VAL A 53 -10.85 -16.80 5.30
N GLN A 54 -11.43 -17.55 4.37
CA GLN A 54 -10.92 -18.88 4.02
C GLN A 54 -9.82 -18.74 2.98
N LEU A 55 -8.67 -19.32 3.28
CA LEU A 55 -7.52 -19.40 2.40
C LEU A 55 -7.73 -20.49 1.34
N VAL A 56 -6.96 -20.41 0.26
CA VAL A 56 -7.00 -21.38 -0.86
C VAL A 56 -6.65 -22.82 -0.44
N ASP A 57 -5.98 -22.99 0.71
CA ASP A 57 -5.64 -24.29 1.29
C ASP A 57 -6.74 -24.85 2.23
N GLY A 58 -7.88 -24.16 2.33
CA GLY A 58 -9.02 -24.55 3.15
C GLY A 58 -8.96 -24.08 4.60
N ARG A 59 -7.84 -23.50 5.07
CA ARG A 59 -7.73 -22.94 6.43
C ARG A 59 -8.51 -21.64 6.53
N ALA A 60 -9.15 -21.41 7.67
CA ALA A 60 -9.80 -20.14 7.96
C ALA A 60 -8.91 -19.29 8.88
N ILE A 61 -8.77 -18.00 8.55
CA ILE A 61 -8.07 -17.01 9.37
C ILE A 61 -9.01 -15.85 9.67
N THR A 62 -8.84 -15.24 10.85
CA THR A 62 -9.49 -13.98 11.20
C THR A 62 -8.59 -12.83 10.78
N VAL A 63 -9.12 -11.88 10.02
CA VAL A 63 -8.39 -10.68 9.59
C VAL A 63 -9.14 -9.42 9.99
N ASP A 64 -8.38 -8.38 10.30
CA ASP A 64 -8.96 -7.07 10.56
C ASP A 64 -9.27 -6.39 9.22
N PRO A 65 -10.50 -5.89 8.99
CA PRO A 65 -10.84 -5.21 7.77
C PRO A 65 -10.04 -3.91 7.66
N LYS A 66 -9.38 -3.71 6.52
CA LYS A 66 -8.65 -2.49 6.17
C LYS A 66 -9.30 -1.83 4.95
N PRO A 67 -9.20 -0.50 4.80
CA PRO A 67 -9.62 0.18 3.58
C PRO A 67 -8.93 -0.40 2.34
N SER A 68 -9.60 -0.38 1.19
CA SER A 68 -9.09 -0.97 -0.06
C SER A 68 -7.77 -0.37 -0.53
N PHE A 69 -7.42 0.82 -0.07
CA PHE A 69 -6.18 1.53 -0.39
C PHE A 69 -5.06 1.31 0.63
N GLU A 70 -5.25 0.54 1.71
CA GLU A 70 -4.19 0.25 2.68
C GLU A 70 -3.48 -1.06 2.32
N ARG A 71 -2.16 -1.11 2.48
CA ARG A 71 -1.35 -2.31 2.21
C ARG A 71 -0.34 -2.52 3.33
N ASN A 72 -0.02 -3.79 3.57
CA ASN A 72 1.06 -4.14 4.49
C ASN A 72 2.41 -3.64 3.91
N PRO A 73 3.28 -3.01 4.72
CA PRO A 73 4.58 -2.54 4.26
C PRO A 73 5.42 -3.59 3.53
N GLU A 74 5.40 -4.84 4.00
CA GLU A 74 6.15 -5.93 3.36
C GLU A 74 5.54 -6.32 2.01
N THR A 75 4.21 -6.26 1.85
CA THR A 75 3.58 -6.47 0.54
C THR A 75 4.07 -5.45 -0.49
N ILE A 76 4.20 -4.18 -0.10
CA ILE A 76 4.71 -3.12 -0.98
C ILE A 76 6.17 -3.40 -1.35
N ARG A 77 7.00 -3.78 -0.37
CA ARG A 77 8.41 -4.10 -0.58
C ARG A 77 8.60 -5.29 -1.51
N HIS A 78 7.86 -6.37 -1.28
CA HIS A 78 7.86 -7.57 -2.15
C HIS A 78 7.40 -7.21 -3.56
N PHE A 79 6.28 -6.50 -3.69
CA PHE A 79 5.78 -6.04 -4.98
C PHE A 79 6.82 -5.25 -5.76
N VAL A 80 7.45 -4.24 -5.14
CA VAL A 80 8.49 -3.43 -5.79
C VAL A 80 9.69 -4.28 -6.18
N GLY A 81 10.23 -5.07 -5.26
CA GLY A 81 11.43 -5.86 -5.51
C GLY A 81 11.23 -6.88 -6.62
N GLU A 82 10.18 -7.68 -6.51
CA GLU A 82 9.90 -8.75 -7.46
C GLU A 82 9.45 -8.21 -8.82
N THR A 83 8.72 -7.09 -8.87
CA THR A 83 8.38 -6.42 -10.14
C THR A 83 9.63 -5.92 -10.85
N MET A 84 10.52 -5.22 -10.14
CA MET A 84 11.76 -4.71 -10.75
C MET A 84 12.71 -5.84 -11.15
N THR A 85 12.83 -6.89 -10.33
CA THR A 85 13.62 -8.08 -10.68
C THR A 85 13.05 -8.80 -11.89
N LEU A 86 11.73 -9.03 -11.96
CA LEU A 86 11.09 -9.61 -13.13
C LEU A 86 11.34 -8.76 -14.37
N MET A 87 11.21 -7.45 -14.26
CA MET A 87 11.30 -6.53 -15.38
C MET A 87 12.72 -6.34 -15.92
N LEU A 88 13.75 -6.39 -15.06
CA LEU A 88 15.13 -6.03 -15.39
C LEU A 88 16.12 -7.22 -15.34
N THR A 89 15.61 -8.45 -15.25
CA THR A 89 16.41 -9.67 -15.38
C THR A 89 16.11 -10.32 -16.71
N TRP A 90 17.09 -10.39 -17.60
CA TRP A 90 16.94 -10.93 -18.95
C TRP A 90 18.06 -11.89 -19.31
N SER A 91 17.71 -12.89 -20.09
CA SER A 91 18.64 -13.87 -20.64
C SER A 91 18.10 -14.37 -21.97
N GLN A 92 18.80 -15.32 -22.59
CA GLN A 92 18.31 -15.96 -23.81
C GLN A 92 16.95 -16.65 -23.60
N GLN A 93 16.71 -17.24 -22.42
CA GLN A 93 15.44 -17.89 -22.07
C GLN A 93 14.40 -16.89 -21.54
N GLN A 94 14.81 -15.65 -21.26
CA GLN A 94 13.97 -14.55 -20.76
C GLN A 94 14.13 -13.32 -21.66
N PRO A 95 13.54 -13.32 -22.88
CA PRO A 95 13.78 -12.27 -23.85
C PRO A 95 13.24 -10.91 -23.34
N PRO A 96 14.04 -9.82 -23.38
CA PRO A 96 13.68 -8.52 -22.82
C PRO A 96 12.33 -8.00 -23.29
N LYS A 97 12.06 -8.08 -24.60
CA LYS A 97 10.78 -7.62 -25.20
C LYS A 97 9.57 -8.40 -24.67
N THR A 98 9.71 -9.71 -24.46
CA THR A 98 8.63 -10.55 -23.94
C THR A 98 8.39 -10.25 -22.46
N ILE A 99 9.47 -10.20 -21.68
CA ILE A 99 9.42 -9.86 -20.25
C ILE A 99 8.84 -8.46 -20.04
N TRP A 100 9.28 -7.48 -20.84
CA TRP A 100 8.75 -6.12 -20.82
C TRP A 100 7.25 -6.09 -21.09
N ALA A 101 6.77 -6.71 -22.17
CA ALA A 101 5.34 -6.72 -22.53
C ALA A 101 4.44 -7.33 -21.45
N ILE A 102 4.96 -8.28 -20.66
CA ILE A 102 4.24 -8.93 -19.57
C ILE A 102 4.30 -8.06 -18.31
N SER A 103 5.50 -7.69 -17.88
CA SER A 103 5.76 -6.97 -16.63
C SER A 103 5.29 -5.51 -16.65
N SER A 104 5.23 -4.86 -17.82
CA SER A 104 4.78 -3.47 -17.95
C SER A 104 3.33 -3.24 -17.53
N GLN A 105 2.51 -4.31 -17.48
CA GLN A 105 1.14 -4.27 -16.95
C GLN A 105 1.08 -3.89 -15.46
N LEU A 106 2.18 -4.12 -14.72
CA LEU A 106 2.34 -3.72 -13.31
C LEU A 106 2.69 -2.24 -13.14
N LEU A 107 2.87 -1.52 -14.24
CA LEU A 107 3.11 -0.08 -14.29
C LEU A 107 1.83 0.65 -14.71
N THR A 108 1.77 1.95 -14.42
CA THR A 108 0.80 2.84 -15.06
C THR A 108 1.16 3.07 -16.53
N ASN A 109 0.13 3.30 -17.36
CA ASN A 109 0.30 3.44 -18.81
C ASN A 109 1.20 4.61 -19.21
N ASP A 110 1.24 5.68 -18.41
CA ASP A 110 2.06 6.87 -18.65
C ASP A 110 3.54 6.67 -18.27
N LEU A 111 3.84 5.72 -17.37
CA LEU A 111 5.20 5.38 -16.97
C LEU A 111 5.87 4.44 -17.96
N GLN A 112 5.11 3.51 -18.56
CA GLN A 112 5.64 2.52 -19.50
C GLN A 112 6.60 3.11 -20.55
N PRO A 113 6.23 4.12 -21.37
CA PRO A 113 7.13 4.64 -22.40
C PRO A 113 8.37 5.34 -21.83
N LYS A 114 8.25 6.00 -20.67
CA LYS A 114 9.38 6.69 -20.00
C LYS A 114 10.42 5.67 -19.53
N LEU A 115 9.96 4.63 -18.84
CA LEU A 115 10.84 3.60 -18.31
C LEU A 115 11.44 2.73 -19.43
N GLN A 116 10.68 2.43 -20.50
CA GLN A 116 11.23 1.73 -21.66
C GLN A 116 12.40 2.49 -22.28
N ALA A 117 12.29 3.82 -22.40
CA ALA A 117 13.37 4.65 -22.92
C ALA A 117 14.60 4.66 -22.00
N GLU A 118 14.40 4.74 -20.68
CA GLU A 118 15.49 4.68 -19.70
C GLU A 118 16.20 3.32 -19.76
N ILE A 119 15.44 2.23 -19.79
CA ILE A 119 15.96 0.86 -19.93
C ILE A 119 16.78 0.72 -21.22
N THR A 120 16.25 1.18 -22.34
CA THR A 120 16.93 1.10 -23.65
C THR A 120 18.26 1.85 -23.63
N ASN A 121 18.33 2.98 -22.91
CA ASN A 121 19.57 3.72 -22.71
C ASN A 121 20.56 2.98 -21.79
N LEU A 122 20.07 2.30 -20.75
CA LEU A 122 20.88 1.51 -19.82
C LEU A 122 21.52 0.28 -20.49
N THR A 123 20.81 -0.34 -21.45
CA THR A 123 21.24 -1.65 -21.99
C THR A 123 21.83 -1.58 -23.38
N SER A 124 22.18 -0.39 -23.89
CA SER A 124 22.50 -0.14 -25.29
C SER A 124 21.35 -0.52 -26.24
N ALA A 125 20.84 0.46 -27.00
CA ALA A 125 19.60 0.31 -27.78
C ALA A 125 19.55 -0.91 -28.71
N ALA A 126 20.71 -1.41 -29.16
CA ALA A 126 20.82 -2.58 -30.03
C ALA A 126 20.44 -3.91 -29.35
N GLN A 127 20.39 -4.01 -28.03
CA GLN A 127 20.15 -5.27 -27.30
C GLN A 127 18.69 -5.42 -26.82
N PHE A 128 17.93 -4.33 -26.73
CA PHE A 128 16.51 -4.36 -26.32
C PHE A 128 15.56 -4.63 -27.50
N GLU A 129 15.84 -4.05 -28.68
CA GLU A 129 15.02 -4.18 -29.89
C GLU A 129 15.29 -5.49 -30.66
N ASN A 130 16.52 -6.01 -30.60
CA ASN A 130 16.87 -7.25 -31.28
C ASN A 130 16.59 -8.44 -30.38
N ILE A 131 15.67 -9.30 -30.85
CA ILE A 131 15.38 -10.65 -30.32
C ILE A 131 16.66 -11.51 -30.20
N ASN A 132 17.73 -11.11 -30.88
CA ASN A 132 19.08 -11.61 -30.69
C ASN A 132 19.83 -10.72 -29.69
N ILE A 133 19.61 -10.94 -28.38
CA ILE A 133 20.70 -10.80 -27.41
C ILE A 133 21.91 -11.46 -28.09
N ASN A 134 23.04 -10.78 -28.26
CA ASN A 134 24.24 -11.30 -28.92
C ASN A 134 24.69 -12.63 -28.26
N ARG A 135 24.08 -13.75 -28.65
CA ARG A 135 24.20 -15.14 -28.16
C ARG A 135 24.84 -15.32 -26.77
N GLY A 136 24.49 -14.50 -25.77
CA GLY A 136 25.01 -14.57 -24.41
C GLY A 136 25.49 -13.25 -23.81
N THR A 137 24.62 -12.22 -23.85
CA THR A 137 24.64 -11.15 -22.84
C THR A 137 23.50 -11.39 -21.88
N GLU A 138 23.75 -11.47 -20.59
CA GLU A 138 22.72 -11.68 -19.58
C GLU A 138 22.68 -10.48 -18.64
N TYR A 139 21.46 -10.08 -18.24
CA TYR A 139 21.24 -8.99 -17.30
C TYR A 139 20.57 -9.56 -16.07
N VAL A 140 21.11 -9.24 -14.89
CA VAL A 140 20.53 -9.66 -13.62
C VAL A 140 20.42 -8.45 -12.71
N LEU A 141 19.21 -8.13 -12.29
CA LEU A 141 19.01 -7.12 -11.26
C LEU A 141 19.21 -7.75 -9.88
N VAL A 142 20.26 -7.32 -9.19
CA VAL A 142 20.52 -7.71 -7.80
C VAL A 142 20.07 -6.59 -6.88
N VAL A 143 18.90 -6.79 -6.26
CA VAL A 143 18.37 -5.88 -5.25
C VAL A 143 19.08 -6.12 -3.92
N GLN A 144 19.74 -5.10 -3.40
CA GLN A 144 20.45 -5.17 -2.11
C GLN A 144 19.52 -4.77 -0.96
N LYS A 145 18.72 -3.73 -1.17
CA LYS A 145 17.83 -3.19 -0.13
C LYS A 145 16.65 -2.48 -0.75
N ILE A 146 15.51 -2.64 -0.08
CA ILE A 146 14.31 -1.85 -0.28
C ILE A 146 14.00 -1.19 1.07
N SER A 147 13.75 0.12 1.07
CA SER A 147 13.42 0.86 2.29
C SER A 147 12.04 0.46 2.82
N GLN A 148 11.73 0.88 4.04
CA GLN A 148 10.33 0.88 4.48
C GLN A 148 9.53 1.90 3.63
N PRO A 149 8.29 1.58 3.24
CA PRO A 149 7.46 2.47 2.47
C PRO A 149 7.02 3.68 3.29
N ILE A 150 7.17 4.87 2.72
CA ILE A 150 6.73 6.13 3.30
C ILE A 150 5.41 6.50 2.63
N ALA A 151 4.34 6.61 3.41
CA ALA A 151 3.06 7.07 2.89
C ALA A 151 3.16 8.53 2.43
N ILE A 152 2.76 8.79 1.19
CA ILE A 152 2.75 10.13 0.56
C ILE A 152 1.33 10.60 0.20
N GLY A 153 0.34 9.75 0.45
CA GLY A 153 -1.07 10.03 0.29
C GLY A 153 -1.91 8.77 0.52
N ASN A 154 -3.23 8.89 0.38
CA ASN A 154 -4.12 7.74 0.49
C ASN A 154 -3.78 6.71 -0.59
N GLY A 155 -3.39 5.50 -0.17
CA GLY A 155 -3.00 4.44 -1.08
C GLY A 155 -1.76 4.72 -1.92
N ARG A 156 -0.90 5.66 -1.51
CA ARG A 156 0.32 5.99 -2.25
C ARG A 156 1.53 5.96 -1.33
N TRP A 157 2.58 5.30 -1.79
CA TRP A 157 3.80 5.12 -1.04
C TRP A 157 5.02 5.38 -1.89
N LYS A 158 6.06 5.88 -1.22
CA LYS A 158 7.40 6.03 -1.77
C LYS A 158 8.33 5.02 -1.13
N VAL A 159 9.15 4.37 -1.95
CA VAL A 159 10.15 3.39 -1.52
C VAL A 159 11.48 3.70 -2.20
N GLU A 160 12.58 3.58 -1.47
CA GLU A 160 13.93 3.67 -2.02
C GLU A 160 14.47 2.26 -2.27
N MET A 161 14.94 2.01 -3.48
CA MET A 161 15.56 0.76 -3.88
C MET A 161 17.03 0.98 -4.17
N LEU A 162 17.88 0.18 -3.53
CA LEU A 162 19.30 0.06 -3.82
C LEU A 162 19.55 -1.26 -4.52
N ALA A 163 20.02 -1.20 -5.75
CA ALA A 163 20.24 -2.37 -6.59
C ALA A 163 21.43 -2.15 -7.52
N ASN A 164 21.98 -3.25 -8.03
CA ASN A 164 22.92 -3.23 -9.14
C ASN A 164 22.37 -4.07 -10.28
N GLN A 165 22.53 -3.58 -11.51
CA GLN A 165 22.33 -4.37 -12.71
C GLN A 165 23.67 -4.98 -13.09
N LEU A 166 23.75 -6.31 -13.00
CA LEU A 166 24.89 -7.08 -13.45
C LEU A 166 24.70 -7.41 -14.93
N THR A 167 25.73 -7.18 -15.73
CA THR A 167 25.75 -7.51 -17.16
C THR A 167 26.86 -8.50 -17.41
N PHE A 168 26.50 -9.70 -17.82
CA PHE A 168 27.45 -10.75 -18.21
C PHE A 168 27.53 -10.80 -19.72
N SER A 169 28.71 -11.12 -20.26
CA SER A 169 28.88 -11.37 -21.69
C SER A 169 29.65 -12.67 -21.89
N ASN A 170 29.50 -13.31 -23.04
CA ASN A 170 30.24 -14.54 -23.38
C ASN A 170 31.76 -14.46 -23.23
N TYR A 171 32.32 -13.25 -23.30
CA TYR A 171 33.76 -13.01 -23.21
C TYR A 171 34.18 -12.51 -21.82
N ASP A 172 33.22 -12.15 -20.98
CA ASP A 172 33.43 -11.64 -19.63
C ASP A 172 32.40 -12.26 -18.67
N ASN A 173 32.82 -13.37 -18.06
CA ASN A 173 32.04 -14.11 -17.07
C ASN A 173 32.08 -13.45 -15.67
N LEU A 174 32.94 -12.45 -15.44
CA LEU A 174 32.96 -11.68 -14.19
C LEU A 174 31.83 -10.65 -14.21
N GLY A 175 31.51 -10.14 -15.39
CA GLY A 175 30.42 -9.22 -15.63
C GLY A 175 30.72 -7.81 -15.13
N THR A 176 29.95 -6.85 -15.63
CA THR A 176 30.01 -5.45 -15.20
C THR A 176 28.83 -5.13 -14.29
N SER A 177 29.04 -4.24 -13.32
CA SER A 177 28.01 -3.84 -12.36
C SER A 177 27.68 -2.36 -12.53
N THR A 178 26.42 -2.06 -12.87
CA THR A 178 25.91 -0.71 -12.99
C THR A 178 24.92 -0.43 -11.84
N PRO A 179 25.15 0.59 -10.99
CA PRO A 179 24.21 0.93 -9.94
C PRO A 179 22.83 1.35 -10.48
N PHE A 180 21.77 0.78 -9.90
CA PHE A 180 20.38 1.07 -10.22
C PHE A 180 19.63 1.51 -8.96
N ASN A 181 20.04 2.66 -8.42
CA ASN A 181 19.47 3.21 -7.20
C ASN A 181 18.31 4.16 -7.54
N LYS A 182 17.09 3.82 -7.13
CA LYS A 182 15.87 4.52 -7.53
C LYS A 182 14.97 4.86 -6.36
N GLN A 183 14.20 5.93 -6.51
CA GLN A 183 12.96 6.15 -5.78
C GLN A 183 11.81 5.58 -6.63
N ILE A 184 11.00 4.72 -6.04
CA ILE A 184 9.89 4.03 -6.69
C ILE A 184 8.61 4.42 -5.97
N LEU A 185 7.66 4.97 -6.72
CA LEU A 185 6.38 5.43 -6.22
C LEU A 185 5.30 4.44 -6.67
N VAL A 186 4.53 3.99 -5.69
CA VAL A 186 3.56 2.90 -5.83
C VAL A 186 2.20 3.40 -5.38
N GLU A 187 1.16 3.02 -6.10
CA GLU A 187 -0.21 3.30 -5.75
C GLU A 187 -1.07 2.03 -5.65
N ALA A 188 -2.05 2.04 -4.74
CA ALA A 188 -3.07 1.01 -4.65
C ALA A 188 -4.10 1.21 -5.77
N VAL A 189 -4.50 0.11 -6.38
CA VAL A 189 -5.53 0.06 -7.41
C VAL A 189 -6.65 -0.87 -6.98
N ASP A 190 -7.87 -0.65 -7.46
CA ASP A 190 -8.99 -1.54 -7.13
C ASP A 190 -8.99 -2.82 -8.00
N GLU A 191 -8.51 -2.69 -9.24
CA GLU A 191 -8.45 -3.76 -10.24
C GLU A 191 -7.09 -4.47 -10.25
N GLN A 192 -7.11 -5.75 -10.64
CA GLN A 192 -5.91 -6.55 -10.86
C GLN A 192 -5.07 -5.92 -11.99
N ALA A 193 -3.79 -5.67 -11.75
CA ALA A 193 -2.92 -4.99 -12.73
C ALA A 193 -2.56 -5.86 -13.95
N ALA A 194 -2.25 -7.15 -13.73
CA ALA A 194 -1.79 -8.06 -14.78
C ALA A 194 -2.82 -9.17 -15.03
N LEU A 195 -3.10 -9.42 -16.31
CA LEU A 195 -4.06 -10.44 -16.75
C LEU A 195 -3.33 -11.68 -17.30
N LEU A 196 -3.92 -12.85 -17.10
CA LEU A 196 -3.45 -14.08 -17.72
C LEU A 196 -4.03 -14.19 -19.14
N PRO A 197 -3.22 -14.53 -20.15
CA PRO A 197 -3.74 -14.80 -21.49
C PRO A 197 -4.52 -16.11 -21.52
N ASP A 198 -5.59 -16.16 -22.31
CA ASP A 198 -6.47 -17.33 -22.44
C ASP A 198 -5.79 -18.54 -23.11
N VAL A 199 -4.74 -18.28 -23.91
CA VAL A 199 -4.06 -19.30 -24.71
C VAL A 199 -2.57 -19.32 -24.38
N ALA A 200 -2.08 -20.50 -23.97
CA ALA A 200 -0.67 -20.80 -23.75
C ALA A 200 0.09 -19.78 -22.86
N PRO A 201 -0.31 -19.60 -21.58
CA PRO A 201 0.40 -18.71 -20.67
C PRO A 201 1.84 -19.19 -20.41
N LEU A 202 2.81 -18.34 -20.71
CA LEU A 202 4.21 -18.55 -20.31
C LEU A 202 4.37 -18.44 -18.78
N PRO A 203 5.39 -19.08 -18.18
CA PRO A 203 5.66 -18.96 -16.73
C PRO A 203 5.72 -17.52 -16.20
N TRP A 204 6.24 -16.59 -17.00
CA TRP A 204 6.34 -15.17 -16.65
C TRP A 204 4.98 -14.47 -16.53
N HIS A 205 3.94 -14.94 -17.25
CA HIS A 205 2.58 -14.43 -17.08
C HIS A 205 2.04 -14.77 -15.68
N PHE A 206 2.31 -15.97 -15.17
CA PHE A 206 1.93 -16.34 -13.80
C PHE A 206 2.72 -15.54 -12.75
N ALA A 207 3.99 -15.21 -13.02
CA ALA A 207 4.76 -14.32 -12.16
C ALA A 207 4.13 -12.92 -12.08
N ALA A 208 3.86 -12.29 -13.23
CA ALA A 208 3.22 -10.99 -13.27
C ALA A 208 1.80 -11.01 -12.69
N TYR A 209 1.01 -12.05 -12.96
CA TYR A 209 -0.33 -12.21 -12.41
C TYR A 209 -0.31 -12.25 -10.87
N ARG A 210 0.57 -13.06 -10.27
CA ARG A 210 0.73 -13.13 -8.80
C ARG A 210 1.18 -11.80 -8.21
N LEU A 211 2.08 -11.08 -8.86
CA LEU A 211 2.45 -9.73 -8.45
C LEU A 211 1.26 -8.75 -8.52
N GLY A 212 0.40 -8.91 -9.54
CA GLY A 212 -0.81 -8.14 -9.72
C GLY A 212 -1.88 -8.36 -8.64
N GLU A 213 -1.87 -9.51 -7.93
CA GLU A 213 -2.79 -9.79 -6.82
C GLU A 213 -2.57 -8.85 -5.63
N ALA A 214 -1.39 -8.25 -5.51
CA ALA A 214 -1.12 -7.21 -4.52
C ALA A 214 -1.98 -5.95 -4.75
N ARG A 215 -2.61 -5.82 -5.92
CA ARG A 215 -3.43 -4.66 -6.31
C ARG A 215 -2.68 -3.35 -6.11
N LEU A 216 -1.47 -3.34 -6.63
CA LEU A 216 -0.54 -2.22 -6.65
C LEU A 216 -0.08 -1.97 -8.08
N LYS A 217 0.23 -0.70 -8.39
CA LYS A 217 0.95 -0.31 -9.61
C LYS A 217 2.09 0.64 -9.28
N ILE A 218 3.18 0.53 -10.03
CA ILE A 218 4.25 1.53 -10.00
C ILE A 218 3.85 2.65 -10.96
N TYR A 219 3.73 3.87 -10.44
CA TYR A 219 3.30 5.02 -11.24
C TYR A 219 4.43 6.01 -11.54
N ASN A 220 5.51 6.00 -10.76
CA ASN A 220 6.68 6.81 -11.06
C ASN A 220 7.98 6.15 -10.57
N ILE A 221 9.07 6.38 -11.29
CA ILE A 221 10.43 5.95 -10.94
C ILE A 221 11.37 7.11 -11.21
N CYS A 222 12.16 7.50 -10.20
CA CYS A 222 13.13 8.58 -10.30
C CYS A 222 14.51 8.14 -9.82
N ALA A 223 15.54 8.90 -10.16
CA ALA A 223 16.86 8.75 -9.55
C ALA A 223 16.76 8.92 -8.03
N ILE A 224 17.57 8.16 -7.27
CA ILE A 224 17.55 8.26 -5.81
C ILE A 224 17.89 9.66 -5.28
N THR A 225 18.61 10.47 -6.06
CA THR A 225 19.02 11.84 -5.71
C THR A 225 17.95 12.89 -6.02
N ASP A 226 16.87 12.53 -6.71
CA ASP A 226 15.82 13.48 -7.09
C ASP A 226 14.96 13.86 -5.87
N LYS A 227 14.91 15.15 -5.55
CA LYS A 227 14.12 15.68 -4.43
C LYS A 227 12.66 15.94 -4.80
N ASN A 228 12.34 16.00 -6.09
CA ASN A 228 11.01 16.35 -6.61
C ASN A 228 10.26 15.14 -7.18
N CYS A 229 10.72 13.92 -6.88
CA CYS A 229 10.05 12.71 -7.29
C CYS A 229 8.65 12.64 -6.64
N SER A 230 7.62 12.79 -7.46
CA SER A 230 6.20 12.88 -7.05
C SER A 230 5.28 12.06 -7.93
#